data_AF-A0A849G8M2-F1
#
_entry.id   AF-A0A849G8M2-F1
#
_cell.length_a   1.000
_cell.length_b   1.000
_cell.length_c   1.000
_cell.angle_alpha   90.00
_cell.angle_beta   90.00
_cell.angle_gamma   90.00
#
_symmetry.space_group_name_H-M   'P 1'
#
loop_
_entity.id
_entity.type
_entity.pdbx_description
1 polymer ?
#
loop_
_entity_poly.entity_id
_entity_poly.type
_entity_poly.pdbx_seq_one_letter_code
_entity_poly.pdbx_strand_id
1 'polypeptide(L)'
;MSLDPITLTVIQAGLSQVCDEMDLTFSRAAFSPVIAEANDRSDGIYSAEDGSLIAQGAGGLPVFVGTMQDSTRQLVGRIRDGLTLPPEEGDIYIVNDPYLGGTHLM
;
A
#
# COMPACT_ATOMS: atom_id res chain seq x y z
N MET A 1 -9.09 -17.59 -20.22
CA MET A 1 -8.97 -18.51 -19.06
C MET A 1 -10.08 -18.16 -18.08
N SER A 2 -10.80 -19.14 -17.53
CA SER A 2 -11.70 -18.90 -16.39
C SER A 2 -10.92 -19.09 -15.10
N LEU A 3 -10.92 -18.10 -14.21
CA LEU A 3 -10.37 -18.24 -12.87
C LEU A 3 -11.27 -19.19 -12.06
N ASP A 4 -10.67 -20.15 -11.37
CA ASP A 4 -11.39 -21.00 -10.43
C ASP A 4 -11.87 -20.17 -9.24
N PRO A 5 -13.20 -20.10 -8.98
CA PRO A 5 -13.73 -19.21 -7.95
C PRO A 5 -13.27 -19.59 -6.54
N ILE A 6 -13.01 -20.87 -6.26
CA ILE A 6 -12.50 -21.30 -4.94
C ILE A 6 -11.08 -20.75 -4.74
N THR A 7 -10.20 -20.96 -5.71
CA THR A 7 -8.82 -20.46 -5.70
C THR A 7 -8.79 -18.93 -5.56
N LEU A 8 -9.63 -18.22 -6.32
CA LEU A 8 -9.72 -16.76 -6.24
C LEU A 8 -10.08 -16.29 -4.82
N THR A 9 -11.11 -16.88 -4.21
CA THR A 9 -11.54 -16.49 -2.86
C THR A 9 -10.48 -16.82 -1.81
N VAL A 10 -9.80 -17.96 -1.91
CA VAL A 10 -8.72 -18.32 -0.98
C VAL A 10 -7.56 -17.33 -1.05
N ILE A 11 -7.13 -16.97 -2.27
CA ILE A 11 -6.06 -15.98 -2.46
C ILE A 11 -6.50 -14.61 -1.95
N GLN A 12 -7.70 -14.16 -2.30
CA GLN A 12 -8.22 -12.87 -1.84
C GLN A 12 -8.26 -12.79 -0.30
N ALA A 13 -8.81 -13.83 0.36
CA ALA A 13 -8.87 -13.87 1.81
C ALA A 13 -7.47 -13.86 2.47
N GLY A 14 -6.52 -14.60 1.89
CA GLY A 14 -5.14 -14.62 2.37
C GLY A 14 -4.45 -13.26 2.26
N LEU A 15 -4.60 -12.57 1.13
CA LEU A 15 -4.02 -11.24 0.93
C LEU A 15 -4.66 -10.20 1.86
N SER A 16 -5.98 -10.23 2.03
CA SER A 16 -6.67 -9.36 2.99
C SER A 16 -6.19 -9.60 4.42
N GLN A 17 -6.03 -10.87 4.83
CA GLN A 17 -5.53 -11.19 6.16
C GLN A 17 -4.11 -10.66 6.39
N VAL A 18 -3.22 -10.73 5.38
CA VAL A 18 -1.87 -10.16 5.48
C VAL A 18 -1.93 -8.66 5.76
N CYS A 19 -2.78 -7.92 5.05
CA CYS A 19 -2.94 -6.49 5.30
C CYS A 19 -3.57 -6.20 6.68
N ASP A 20 -4.53 -7.00 7.13
CA ASP A 20 -5.07 -6.84 8.49
C ASP A 20 -4.01 -7.10 9.59
N GLU A 21 -3.03 -7.97 9.34
CA GLU A 21 -1.89 -8.16 10.24
C GLU A 21 -0.88 -6.99 10.18
N MET A 22 -0.70 -6.37 9.01
CA MET A 22 0.07 -5.13 8.85
C MET A 22 -0.56 -3.99 9.64
N ASP A 23 -1.89 -3.84 9.59
CA ASP A 23 -2.65 -2.87 10.39
C ASP A 23 -2.32 -3.00 11.89
N LEU A 24 -2.43 -4.22 12.42
CA LEU A 24 -2.15 -4.51 13.82
C LEU A 24 -0.70 -4.22 14.19
N THR A 25 0.23 -4.46 13.26
CA THR A 25 1.65 -4.18 13.45
C THR A 25 1.89 -2.69 13.57
N PHE A 26 1.32 -1.87 12.69
CA PHE A 26 1.39 -0.41 12.81
C PHE A 26 0.87 0.08 14.14
N SER A 27 -0.34 -0.33 14.54
CA SER A 27 -0.96 0.14 15.78
C SER A 27 -0.14 -0.22 17.02
N ARG A 28 0.55 -1.38 17.02
CA ARG A 28 1.38 -1.82 18.16
C ARG A 28 2.78 -1.22 18.17
N ALA A 29 3.34 -0.91 17.01
CA ALA A 29 4.69 -0.38 16.87
C ALA A 29 4.74 1.16 16.99
N ALA A 30 3.63 1.84 16.70
CA ALA A 30 3.58 3.28 16.69
C ALA A 30 3.66 3.88 18.10
N PHE A 31 4.54 4.86 18.27
CA PHE A 31 4.57 5.72 19.46
C PHE A 31 3.49 6.81 19.41
N SER A 32 3.11 7.26 18.21
CA SER A 32 2.14 8.34 18.03
C SER A 32 0.71 7.84 18.24
N PRO A 33 -0.11 8.47 19.10
CA PRO A 33 -1.51 8.11 19.26
C PRO A 33 -2.34 8.34 17.99
N VAL A 34 -1.89 9.25 17.11
CA VAL A 34 -2.52 9.49 15.79
C VAL A 34 -2.49 8.21 14.93
N ILE A 35 -1.43 7.42 15.05
CA ILE A 35 -1.27 6.17 14.29
C ILE A 35 -1.76 4.97 15.13
N ALA A 36 -1.41 4.93 16.42
CA ALA A 36 -1.70 3.80 17.30
C ALA A 36 -3.19 3.66 17.65
N GLU A 37 -3.88 4.80 17.84
CA GLU A 37 -5.26 4.83 18.35
C GLU A 37 -6.24 5.46 17.35
N ALA A 38 -5.86 6.52 16.64
CA ALA A 38 -6.73 7.20 15.68
C ALA A 38 -6.69 6.57 14.27
N ASN A 39 -5.80 5.61 14.03
CA ASN A 39 -5.64 4.87 12.77
C ASN A 39 -5.41 5.76 11.54
N ASP A 40 -4.77 6.92 11.69
CA ASP A 40 -4.36 7.77 10.58
C ASP A 40 -3.13 7.17 9.87
N ARG A 41 -3.38 6.05 9.19
CA ARG A 41 -2.42 5.21 8.49
C ARG A 41 -3.14 4.37 7.44
N SER A 42 -2.38 3.79 6.54
CA SER A 42 -2.85 2.78 5.60
C SER A 42 -1.69 1.91 5.15
N ASP A 43 -2.02 0.70 4.75
CA ASP A 43 -1.12 -0.26 4.16
C ASP A 43 -1.87 -1.15 3.17
N GLY A 44 -1.14 -1.64 2.18
CA GLY A 44 -1.76 -2.46 1.14
C GLY A 44 -0.75 -3.10 0.23
N ILE A 45 -1.26 -4.01 -0.58
CA ILE A 45 -0.55 -4.73 -1.62
C ILE A 45 -1.06 -4.17 -2.95
N TYR A 46 -0.12 -3.79 -3.82
CA TYR A 46 -0.41 -3.12 -5.07
C TYR A 46 0.24 -3.86 -6.24
N SER A 47 -0.37 -3.75 -7.42
CA SER A 47 0.15 -4.31 -8.66
C SER A 47 1.48 -3.63 -9.04
N ALA A 48 2.50 -4.44 -9.28
CA ALA A 48 3.79 -3.94 -9.77
C ALA A 48 3.72 -3.39 -11.21
N GLU A 49 2.67 -3.75 -11.97
CA GLU A 49 2.54 -3.34 -13.37
C GLU A 49 2.01 -1.91 -13.51
N ASP A 50 1.04 -1.53 -12.68
CA ASP A 50 0.29 -0.28 -12.84
C ASP A 50 -0.05 0.44 -11.52
N GLY A 51 0.35 -0.13 -10.38
CA GLY A 51 0.08 0.42 -9.05
C GLY A 51 -1.37 0.26 -8.58
N SER A 52 -2.22 -0.51 -9.27
CA SER A 52 -3.60 -0.76 -8.83
C SER A 52 -3.65 -1.48 -7.48
N LEU A 53 -4.63 -1.14 -6.64
CA LEU A 53 -4.82 -1.78 -5.34
C LEU A 53 -5.27 -3.24 -5.52
N ILE A 54 -4.58 -4.17 -4.85
CA ILE A 54 -4.95 -5.59 -4.81
C ILE A 54 -5.66 -5.92 -3.49
N ALA A 55 -5.08 -5.50 -2.36
CA ALA A 55 -5.64 -5.68 -1.02
C ALA A 55 -5.19 -4.54 -0.11
N GLN A 56 -6.03 -4.19 0.87
CA GLN A 56 -5.74 -3.16 1.87
C GLN A 56 -6.26 -3.63 3.22
N GLY A 57 -5.60 -3.20 4.29
CA GLY A 57 -6.06 -3.41 5.66
C GLY A 57 -7.38 -2.69 5.91
N ALA A 58 -8.25 -3.31 6.71
CA ALA A 58 -9.56 -2.75 7.06
C ALA A 58 -9.51 -1.61 8.11
N GLY A 59 -8.39 -1.47 8.81
CA GLY A 59 -8.22 -0.53 9.93
C GLY A 59 -7.80 0.89 9.54
N GLY A 60 -7.27 1.09 8.33
CA GLY A 60 -6.79 2.40 7.86
C GLY A 60 -7.90 3.36 7.43
N LEU A 61 -7.57 4.66 7.34
CA LEU A 61 -8.53 5.66 6.88
C LEU A 61 -8.86 5.51 5.38
N PRO A 62 -10.14 5.56 4.97
CA PRO A 62 -10.54 5.39 3.57
C PRO A 62 -9.92 6.39 2.60
N VAL A 63 -9.52 7.58 3.07
CA VAL A 63 -8.86 8.61 2.24
C VAL A 63 -7.57 8.09 1.60
N PHE A 64 -6.89 7.15 2.25
CA PHE A 64 -5.62 6.61 1.78
C PHE A 64 -5.75 5.60 0.64
N VAL A 65 -6.94 5.03 0.41
CA VAL A 65 -7.17 4.07 -0.70
C VAL A 65 -6.78 4.70 -2.04
N GLY A 66 -7.16 5.95 -2.26
CA GLY A 66 -6.83 6.67 -3.49
C GLY A 66 -5.38 7.14 -3.52
N THR A 67 -4.90 7.75 -2.44
CA THR A 67 -3.58 8.39 -2.43
C THR A 67 -2.42 7.41 -2.43
N MET A 68 -2.53 6.26 -1.76
CA MET A 68 -1.50 5.22 -1.77
C MET A 68 -1.43 4.51 -3.13
N GLN A 69 -2.58 4.27 -3.77
CA GLN A 69 -2.65 3.75 -5.12
C GLN A 69 -1.97 4.70 -6.12
N ASP A 70 -2.24 6.01 -6.02
CA ASP A 70 -1.58 7.00 -6.88
C ASP A 70 -0.08 7.07 -6.63
N SER A 71 0.35 7.11 -5.37
CA SER A 71 1.78 7.12 -4.98
C SER A 71 2.54 5.92 -5.57
N THR A 72 1.93 4.73 -5.51
CA THR A 72 2.52 3.51 -6.09
C THR A 72 2.59 3.61 -7.61
N ARG A 73 1.54 4.10 -8.27
CA ARG A 73 1.52 4.31 -9.72
C ARG A 73 2.60 5.30 -10.16
N GLN A 74 2.82 6.38 -9.41
CA GLN A 74 3.90 7.34 -9.65
C GLN A 74 5.27 6.67 -9.57
N LEU A 75 5.54 5.87 -8.52
CA LEU A 75 6.79 5.14 -8.38
C LEU A 75 7.03 4.18 -9.56
N VAL A 76 6.04 3.37 -9.92
CA VAL A 76 6.12 2.44 -11.06
C VAL A 76 6.39 3.19 -12.37
N GLY A 77 5.72 4.33 -12.60
CA GLY A 77 5.96 5.19 -13.75
C GLY A 77 7.39 5.73 -13.79
N ARG A 78 7.88 6.26 -12.66
CA ARG A 78 9.25 6.79 -12.55
C ARG A 78 10.32 5.73 -12.79
N ILE A 79 10.10 4.49 -12.34
CA ILE A 79 11.00 3.37 -12.63
C ILE A 79 11.01 3.08 -14.13
N ARG A 80 9.83 3.00 -14.74
CA ARG A 80 9.68 2.77 -16.19
C ARG A 80 10.36 3.85 -17.03
N ASP A 81 10.26 5.10 -16.61
CA ASP A 81 10.83 6.25 -17.30
C ASP A 81 12.33 6.46 -17.01
N GLY A 82 12.94 5.60 -16.18
CA GLY A 82 14.36 5.68 -15.82
C GLY A 82 14.70 6.83 -14.87
N LEU A 83 13.70 7.46 -14.25
CA LEU A 83 13.86 8.53 -13.26
C LEU A 83 14.14 7.99 -11.85
N THR A 84 13.92 6.70 -11.63
CA THR A 84 14.17 5.99 -10.38
C THR A 84 14.69 4.60 -10.74
N LEU A 85 15.71 4.12 -10.02
CA LEU A 85 16.25 2.79 -10.27
C LEU A 85 15.20 1.73 -9.92
N PRO A 86 15.10 0.60 -10.66
CA PRO A 86 14.28 -0.53 -10.23
C PRO A 86 14.82 -1.11 -8.90
N PRO A 87 13.95 -1.70 -8.07
CA PRO A 87 14.37 -2.18 -6.76
C PRO A 87 15.23 -3.43 -6.88
N GLU A 88 16.23 -3.53 -6.00
CA GLU A 88 16.90 -4.78 -5.68
C GLU A 88 16.28 -5.42 -4.42
N GLU A 89 16.64 -6.67 -4.13
CA GLU A 89 16.15 -7.37 -2.95
C GLU A 89 16.58 -6.63 -1.67
N GLY A 90 15.58 -6.22 -0.88
CA GLY A 90 15.79 -5.50 0.39
C GLY A 90 15.69 -3.96 0.29
N ASP A 91 15.50 -3.41 -0.91
CA ASP A 91 15.35 -1.97 -1.09
C ASP A 91 14.00 -1.45 -0.55
N ILE A 92 14.03 -0.20 -0.07
CA ILE A 92 12.86 0.53 0.42
C ILE A 92 12.81 1.90 -0.25
N TYR A 93 11.67 2.23 -0.87
CA TYR A 93 11.38 3.59 -1.34
C TYR A 93 10.61 4.36 -0.28
N ILE A 94 10.99 5.63 -0.12
CA ILE A 94 10.32 6.56 0.78
C ILE A 94 9.98 7.82 -0.03
N VAL A 95 8.73 8.26 0.04
CA VAL A 95 8.23 9.46 -0.62
C VAL A 95 7.53 10.36 0.38
N ASN A 96 7.83 11.65 0.30
CA ASN A 96 7.16 12.70 1.06
C ASN A 96 6.86 13.94 0.20
N ASP A 97 6.96 13.81 -1.12
CA ASP A 97 6.61 14.89 -2.03
C ASP A 97 5.09 14.86 -2.27
N PRO A 98 4.33 15.92 -1.89
CA PRO A 98 2.88 15.95 -2.05
C PRO A 98 2.42 15.92 -3.51
N TYR A 99 3.33 16.12 -4.48
CA TYR A 99 3.02 16.01 -5.91
C TYR A 99 3.27 14.59 -6.46
N LEU A 100 3.90 13.71 -5.68
CA LEU A 100 4.16 12.31 -6.04
C LEU A 100 3.32 11.34 -5.19
N GLY A 101 2.39 11.86 -4.41
CA GLY A 101 1.56 11.10 -3.49
C GLY A 101 1.02 11.94 -2.32
N GLY A 102 0.21 11.31 -1.47
CA GLY A 102 -0.27 11.92 -0.21
C GLY A 102 -1.30 13.06 -0.37
N THR A 103 -1.73 13.63 0.75
CA THR A 103 -2.72 14.75 0.80
C THR A 103 -2.09 16.09 1.21
N HIS A 104 -0.88 16.06 1.75
CA HIS A 104 -0.07 17.20 2.22
C HIS A 104 1.41 16.76 2.35
N LEU A 105 2.31 17.68 2.73
CA LEU A 105 3.65 17.31 3.23
C LEU A 105 3.46 16.45 4.48
N MET A 106 3.90 15.20 4.48
CA MET A 106 3.93 14.35 5.68
C MET A 106 5.10 14.71 6.59
#